data_AF-A0A957QXJ3-F1
#
_entry.id   AF-A0A957QXJ3-F1
#
_cell.length_a   1.000
_cell.length_b   1.000
_cell.length_c   1.000
_cell.angle_alpha   90.00
_cell.angle_beta   90.00
_cell.angle_gamma   90.00
#
_symmetry.space_group_name_H-M   'P 1'
#
loop_
_entity.id
_entity.type
_entity.pdbx_description
1 polymer ?
#
loop_
_entity_poly.entity_id
_entity_poly.type
_entity_poly.pdbx_seq_one_letter_code
_entity_poly.pdbx_strand_id
1 'polypeptide(L)' 'MSSPLCTVWILGDQLLAQHPALAAARAITTPERICILLIESRARLQKHPYQRKKLVLLLSAMRHYGAELAAQG' A
#
# COMPACT_ATOMS: atom_id res chain seq x y z
N MET A 1 -24.47 14.89 -4.09
CA MET A 1 -23.09 15.31 -3.77
C MET A 1 -22.17 14.22 -4.31
N SER A 2 -21.15 14.54 -5.13
CA SER A 2 -20.18 13.53 -5.58
C SER A 2 -19.33 13.08 -4.40
N SER A 3 -19.14 11.77 -4.23
CA SER A 3 -18.25 11.22 -3.21
C SER A 3 -16.82 11.77 -3.37
N PRO A 4 -16.01 11.94 -2.32
CA PRO A 4 -14.63 12.43 -2.43
C PRO A 4 -13.69 11.37 -3.05
N LEU A 5 -12.58 11.79 -3.68
CA LEU A 5 -11.47 10.87 -3.95
C LEU A 5 -10.70 10.64 -2.65
N CYS A 6 -10.34 9.39 -2.36
CA CYS A 6 -9.58 9.02 -1.17
C CYS A 6 -8.30 8.28 -1.57
N THR A 7 -7.15 8.83 -1.23
CA THR A 7 -5.87 8.12 -1.38
C THR A 7 -5.52 7.42 -0.07
N VAL A 8 -5.37 6.10 -0.12
CA VAL A 8 -4.95 5.26 1.01
C VAL A 8 -3.48 4.92 0.84
N TRP A 9 -2.64 5.51 1.69
CA TRP A 9 -1.21 5.20 1.69
C TRP A 9 -0.92 3.98 2.57
N ILE A 10 -0.42 2.91 1.95
CA ILE A 10 -0.02 1.67 2.65
C ILE A 10 1.51 1.59 2.69
N LEU A 11 2.05 1.43 3.90
CA LEU A 11 3.49 1.30 4.12
C LEU A 11 3.97 -0.15 3.92
N GLY A 12 5.26 -0.32 3.64
CA GLY A 12 5.85 -1.64 3.35
C GLY A 12 5.84 -2.64 4.51
N ASP A 13 5.55 -2.17 5.73
CA ASP A 13 5.36 -2.99 6.93
C ASP A 13 3.87 -3.21 7.30
N GLN A 14 2.95 -2.73 6.46
CA GLN A 14 1.50 -2.80 6.68
C GLN A 14 0.78 -3.68 5.65
N LEU A 15 1.47 -4.69 5.11
CA LEU A 15 0.95 -5.57 4.04
C LEU A 15 -0.02 -6.61 4.60
N LEU A 16 -1.23 -6.18 4.95
CA LEU A 16 -2.27 -6.98 5.59
C LEU A 16 -3.36 -7.37 4.59
N ALA A 17 -3.80 -8.62 4.64
CA ALA A 17 -4.94 -9.10 3.83
C ALA A 17 -6.23 -8.30 4.10
N GLN A 18 -6.45 -7.90 5.36
CA GLN A 18 -7.55 -7.03 5.76
C GLN A 18 -6.97 -5.72 6.31
N HIS A 19 -6.85 -4.71 5.45
CA HIS A 19 -6.20 -3.46 5.82
C HIS A 19 -7.17 -2.47 6.48
N PRO A 20 -6.93 -2.00 7.72
CA PRO A 20 -7.87 -1.11 8.42
C PRO A 20 -8.08 0.22 7.71
N ALA A 21 -7.06 0.78 7.05
CA ALA A 21 -7.21 2.01 6.27
C ALA A 21 -8.12 1.85 5.05
N LEU A 22 -8.21 0.65 4.45
CA LEU A 22 -9.16 0.38 3.36
C LEU A 22 -10.58 0.28 3.90
N ALA A 23 -10.76 -0.32 5.09
CA ALA A 23 -12.06 -0.34 5.77
C ALA A 23 -12.54 1.09 6.10
N ALA A 24 -11.64 1.94 6.61
CA ALA A 24 -11.95 3.35 6.86
C ALA A 24 -12.29 4.12 5.57
N ALA A 25 -11.55 3.89 4.48
CA ALA A 25 -11.82 4.53 3.19
C ALA A 25 -13.19 4.14 2.61
N ARG A 26 -13.58 2.87 2.73
CA ARG A 26 -14.91 2.37 2.31
C ARG A 26 -16.06 2.99 3.11
N ALA A 27 -15.81 3.51 4.31
CA ALA A 27 -16.82 4.23 5.10
C ALA A 27 -17.04 5.68 4.64
N ILE A 28 -16.13 6.25 3.85
CA ILE A 28 -16.17 7.66 3.42
C ILE A 28 -16.35 7.85 1.90
N THR A 29 -16.09 6.82 1.09
CA THR A 29 -16.24 6.89 -0.36
C THR A 29 -16.49 5.50 -0.98
N THR A 30 -16.83 5.48 -2.28
CA THR A 30 -17.06 4.24 -3.03
C THR A 30 -15.73 3.61 -3.47
N PRO A 31 -15.68 2.28 -3.70
CA PRO A 31 -14.44 1.59 -4.08
C PRO A 31 -13.71 2.22 -5.28
N GLU A 32 -14.44 2.68 -6.30
CA GLU A 32 -13.90 3.25 -7.54
C GLU A 32 -13.21 4.60 -7.31
N ARG A 33 -13.38 5.18 -6.12
CA ARG A 33 -12.79 6.46 -5.71
C ARG A 33 -11.69 6.30 -4.67
N ILE A 34 -11.35 5.05 -4.34
CA ILE A 34 -10.22 4.71 -3.49
C ILE A 34 -9.00 4.48 -4.39
N CYS A 35 -7.96 5.26 -4.19
CA CYS A 35 -6.67 5.08 -4.83
C CYS A 35 -5.69 4.55 -3.78
N ILE A 36 -5.20 3.32 -3.97
CA ILE A 36 -4.18 2.74 -3.08
C ILE A 36 -2.81 3.18 -3.55
N LEU A 37 -2.00 3.72 -2.63
CA LEU A 37 -0.65 4.20 -2.89
C LEU A 37 0.36 3.36 -2.11
N LEU A 38 1.31 2.75 -2.83
CA LEU A 38 2.53 2.15 -2.29
C LEU A 38 3.75 2.86 -2.88
N ILE A 39 4.80 3.07 -2.10
CA ILE A 39 6.00 3.81 -2.55
C ILE A 39 7.28 3.04 -2.21
N GLU A 40 8.03 2.65 -3.24
CA GLU A 40 9.41 2.14 -3.11
C GLU A 40 10.41 3.31 -3.01
N SER A 41 10.50 3.93 -1.83
CA SER A 41 11.34 5.13 -1.64
C SER A 41 12.83 4.80 -1.50
N ARG A 42 13.65 5.14 -2.51
CA ARG A 42 15.12 4.99 -2.45
C ARG A 42 15.73 5.67 -1.22
N ALA A 43 15.28 6.88 -0.88
CA ALA A 43 15.76 7.61 0.30
C ALA A 43 15.49 6.83 1.60
N ARG A 44 14.31 6.19 1.71
CA ARG A 44 13.97 5.34 2.87
C ARG A 44 14.82 4.08 2.91
N LEU A 45 15.03 3.43 1.77
CA LEU A 45 15.83 2.21 1.66
C LEU A 45 17.32 2.44 1.97
N GLN A 46 17.81 3.67 1.80
CA GLN A 46 19.22 4.04 2.06
C GLN A 46 19.45 4.68 3.43
N LYS A 47 18.38 4.89 4.23
CA LYS A 47 18.48 5.52 5.55
C LYS A 47 19.40 4.78 6.52
N HIS A 48 19.48 3.46 6.39
CA HIS A 48 20.30 2.59 7.22
C HIS A 48 20.96 1.50 6.36
N PRO A 49 22.08 0.88 6.81
CA PRO A 49 22.73 -0.22 6.10
C PRO A 49 21.92 -1.52 6.26
N TYR A 50 20.74 -1.57 5.66
CA TYR A 50 19.90 -2.76 5.70
C TYR A 50 20.55 -3.93 4.97
N GLN A 51 20.39 -5.13 5.52
CA GLN A 51 20.81 -6.36 4.85
C GLN A 51 20.10 -6.50 3.49
N ARG A 52 20.84 -6.90 2.45
CA ARG A 52 20.29 -7.09 1.09
C ARG A 52 19.05 -7.99 1.05
N LYS A 53 19.04 -9.11 1.79
CA LYS A 53 17.89 -10.02 1.85
C LYS A 53 16.64 -9.38 2.46
N LYS A 54 16.81 -8.50 3.47
CA LYS A 54 15.70 -7.72 4.04
C LYS A 54 15.09 -6.78 2.99
N LEU A 55 15.92 -6.10 2.20
CA LEU A 55 15.45 -5.20 1.14
C LEU A 55 14.70 -5.97 0.05
N VAL A 56 15.23 -7.13 -0.38
CA VAL A 56 14.56 -8.01 -1.34
C VAL A 56 13.21 -8.48 -0.80
N LEU A 57 13.16 -8.96 0.45
CA LEU A 57 11.91 -9.40 1.08
C LEU A 57 10.86 -8.28 1.09
N LEU A 58 11.25 -7.09 1.57
CA LEU A 58 10.34 -5.94 1.68
C LEU A 58 9.78 -5.53 0.31
N LEU A 59 10.65 -5.34 -0.70
CA LEU A 59 10.24 -4.88 -2.02
C LEU A 59 9.40 -5.93 -2.75
N SER A 60 9.81 -7.20 -2.69
CA SER A 60 9.03 -8.28 -3.30
C SER A 60 7.66 -8.40 -2.64
N ALA A 61 7.58 -8.37 -1.31
CA ALA A 61 6.30 -8.42 -0.59
C ALA A 61 5.38 -7.25 -0.99
N MET A 62 5.90 -6.02 -1.07
CA MET A 62 5.13 -4.85 -1.51
C MET A 62 4.59 -5.00 -2.95
N ARG A 63 5.39 -5.54 -3.88
CA ARG A 63 4.97 -5.76 -5.27
C ARG A 63 3.91 -6.84 -5.39
N HIS A 64 4.09 -7.97 -4.70
CA HIS A 64 3.10 -9.03 -4.65
C HIS A 64 1.79 -8.53 -4.05
N TYR A 65 1.86 -7.80 -2.94
CA TYR A 65 0.69 -7.19 -2.31
C TYR A 65 -0.04 -6.20 -3.23
N GLY A 66 0.70 -5.33 -3.91
CA GLY A 66 0.11 -4.41 -4.89
C GLY A 66 -0.58 -5.13 -6.05
N ALA A 67 0.01 -6.22 -6.55
CA ALA A 67 -0.59 -7.04 -7.60
C ALA A 67 -1.86 -7.78 -7.09
N GLU A 68 -1.83 -8.30 -5.87
CA GLU A 68 -2.99 -8.93 -5.24
C GLU A 68 -4.14 -7.95 -5.04
N LEU A 69 -3.86 -6.72 -4.62
CA LEU A 69 -4.86 -5.67 -4.50
C LEU A 69 -5.44 -5.29 -5.86
N ALA A 70 -4.60 -5.10 -6.89
CA ALA A 70 -5.07 -4.77 -8.23
C ALA A 70 -5.95 -5.86 -8.84
N ALA A 71 -5.71 -7.14 -8.50
CA ALA A 71 -6.53 -8.26 -8.93
C ALA A 71 -7.90 -8.31 -8.23
N GLN A 72 -8.07 -7.63 -7.09
CA GLN A 72 -9.32 -7.57 -6.32
C GLN A 72 -10.27 -6.46 -6.79
N GLY A 73 -9.82 -5.56 -7.68
CA GLY A 73 -10.57 -4.38 -8.15
C GLY A 73 -10.33 -3.13 -7.31
#